data_AF-A0A1M7KG47-F1
#
_entry.id   AF-A0A1M7KG47-F1
#
_cell.length_a   1.000
_cell.length_b   1.000
_cell.length_c   1.000
_cell.angle_alpha   90.00
_cell.angle_beta   90.00
_cell.angle_gamma   90.00
#
_symmetry.space_group_name_H-M   'P 1'
#
loop_
_entity.id
_entity.type
_entity.pdbx_description
1 polymer ?
#
loop_
_entity_poly.entity_id
_entity_poly.type
_entity_poly.pdbx_seq_one_letter_code
_entity_poly.pdbx_strand_id
1 'polypeptide(L)' 'MHQDTRRIRQRYAAINLDEYEAKVIDALVDYTGISKATLLRQLVLKEALETLGVSDIITPNVAQRAQ' A
#
# COMPACT_ATOMS: atom_id res chain seq x y z
N MET A 1 11.75 -25.56 -11.05
CA MET A 1 10.83 -24.41 -11.00
C MET A 1 11.65 -23.14 -10.85
N HIS A 2 11.84 -22.35 -11.91
CA HIS A 2 12.45 -21.03 -11.77
C HIS A 2 11.47 -20.12 -11.03
N GLN A 3 11.79 -19.79 -9.78
CA GLN A 3 11.11 -18.68 -9.11
C GLN A 3 11.46 -17.41 -9.90
N ASP A 4 10.45 -16.72 -10.41
CA ASP A 4 10.62 -15.49 -11.15
C ASP A 4 11.30 -14.45 -10.25
N THR A 5 12.60 -14.23 -10.45
CA THR A 5 13.46 -13.35 -9.65
C THR A 5 12.90 -11.92 -9.58
N ARG A 6 12.10 -11.50 -10.57
CA ARG A 6 11.46 -10.17 -10.61
C ARG A 6 10.34 -10.00 -9.60
N ARG A 7 9.75 -11.09 -9.08
CA ARG A 7 8.74 -11.06 -8.01
C ARG A 7 9.34 -11.01 -6.61
N ILE A 8 10.65 -11.23 -6.47
CA ILE A 8 11.33 -11.08 -5.20
C ILE A 8 11.33 -9.58 -4.86
N ARG A 9 10.63 -9.21 -3.78
CA ARG A 9 10.60 -7.82 -3.29
C ARG A 9 11.97 -7.48 -2.71
N GLN A 10 12.86 -6.94 -3.52
CA GLN A 10 14.24 -6.61 -3.12
C GLN A 10 14.32 -5.35 -2.25
N ARG A 11 13.32 -4.46 -2.35
CA ARG A 11 13.26 -3.22 -1.58
C ARG A 11 12.30 -3.39 -0.41
N TYR A 12 12.85 -3.52 0.79
CA TYR A 12 12.09 -3.53 2.03
C TYR A 12 12.17 -2.16 2.70
N ALA A 13 11.09 -1.75 3.36
CA ALA A 13 11.04 -0.57 4.20
C ALA A 13 10.54 -1.02 5.57
N ALA A 14 11.20 -0.54 6.63
CA ALA A 14 10.79 -0.77 8.00
C ALA A 14 10.31 0.56 8.59
N ILE A 15 9.21 0.51 9.35
CA ILE A 15 8.64 1.67 10.03
C ILE A 15 8.65 1.32 11.53
N ASN A 16 9.25 2.19 12.33
CA ASN A 16 9.18 2.08 13.78
C ASN A 16 7.88 2.73 14.23
N LEU A 17 7.10 2.02 15.04
CA LEU A 17 5.84 2.49 15.61
C LEU A 17 5.95 2.43 17.12
N ASP A 18 5.29 3.36 17.80
CA ASP A 18 5.06 3.25 19.23
C ASP A 18 3.97 2.20 19.55
N GLU A 19 3.73 1.94 20.84
CA GLU A 19 2.75 0.95 21.27
C GLU A 19 1.31 1.31 20.86
N TYR A 20 0.97 2.60 20.86
CA TYR A 20 -0.36 3.06 20.51
C TYR A 20 -0.60 2.95 19.01
N GLU A 21 0.35 3.43 18.20
CA GLU A 21 0.33 3.32 16.75
C GLU A 21 0.24 1.85 16.31
N ALA A 22 1.01 0.96 16.94
CA ALA A 22 0.94 -0.46 16.66
C ALA A 22 -0.47 -1.04 16.93
N LYS A 23 -1.09 -0.69 18.06
CA LYS A 23 -2.46 -1.13 18.41
C LYS A 23 -3.50 -0.62 17.42
N VAL A 24 -3.36 0.62 16.94
CA VAL A 24 -4.25 1.18 15.93
C VAL A 24 -4.13 0.41 14.60
N ILE A 25 -2.90 0.11 14.18
CA ILE A 25 -2.68 -0.69 12.97
C ILE A 25 -3.25 -2.10 13.13
N ASP A 26 -3.09 -2.73 14.28
CA ASP A 26 -3.66 -4.05 14.56
C ASP A 26 -5.19 -4.04 14.51
N ALA A 27 -5.83 -3.05 15.16
CA ALA A 27 -7.28 -2.90 15.09
C ALA A 27 -7.78 -2.69 13.65
N LEU A 28 -7.03 -1.94 12.83
CA LEU A 28 -7.38 -1.71 11.43
C LEU A 28 -7.18 -2.95 10.56
N VAL A 29 -6.16 -3.77 10.85
CA VAL A 29 -5.95 -5.08 10.23
C VAL A 29 -7.12 -6.01 10.55
N ASP A 30 -7.52 -6.10 11.82
CA ASP A 30 -8.62 -6.94 12.25
C ASP A 30 -9.96 -6.49 11.65
N TYR A 31 -10.18 -5.19 11.55
CA TYR A 31 -11.38 -4.62 10.94
C TYR A 31 -11.47 -4.88 9.43
N THR A 32 -10.35 -4.73 8.70
CA THR A 32 -10.34 -4.86 7.24
C THR A 32 -10.15 -6.30 6.75
N GLY A 33 -9.60 -7.18 7.59
CA GLY A 33 -9.19 -8.54 7.23
C GLY A 33 -7.98 -8.61 6.29
N ILE A 34 -7.30 -7.48 6.04
CA ILE A 34 -6.14 -7.40 5.15
C ILE A 34 -4.87 -7.66 5.96
N SER A 35 -3.90 -8.38 5.40
CA SER A 35 -2.62 -8.58 6.08
C SER A 35 -1.89 -7.25 6.36
N LYS A 36 -1.33 -7.12 7.58
CA LYS A 36 -0.60 -5.93 8.05
C LYS A 36 0.36 -5.34 7.02
N ALA A 37 1.21 -6.18 6.41
CA ALA A 37 2.18 -5.73 5.42
C ALA A 37 1.54 -5.15 4.14
N THR A 38 0.39 -5.68 3.73
CA THR A 38 -0.36 -5.18 2.57
C THR A 38 -1.03 -3.85 2.91
N LEU A 39 -1.65 -3.76 4.09
CA LEU A 39 -2.30 -2.55 4.57
C LEU A 39 -1.30 -1.39 4.70
N LEU A 40 -0.17 -1.61 5.38
CA LEU A 40 0.88 -0.59 5.51
C LEU A 40 1.42 -0.15 4.15
N ARG A 41 1.61 -1.08 3.22
CA ARG A 41 2.04 -0.75 1.86
C ARG A 41 1.01 0.12 1.13
N GLN A 42 -0.28 -0.18 1.25
CA GLN A 42 -1.34 0.61 0.64
C GLN A 42 -1.39 2.02 1.22
N LEU A 43 -1.30 2.15 2.55
CA LEU A 43 -1.30 3.44 3.24
C LEU A 43 -0.11 4.30 2.80
N VAL A 44 1.11 3.74 2.83
CA VAL A 44 2.33 4.46 2.42
C VAL A 44 2.27 4.90 0.96
N LEU A 45 1.82 4.02 0.06
CA LEU A 45 1.73 4.36 -1.36
C LEU A 45 0.63 5.40 -1.61
N LYS A 46 -0.50 5.29 -0.93
CA LYS A 46 -1.59 6.27 -1.03
C LYS A 46 -1.09 7.65 -0.61
N GLU A 47 -0.49 7.75 0.57
CA GLU A 47 0.04 9.01 1.10
C GLU A 47 1.14 9.59 0.20
N ALA A 48 2.05 8.75 -0.31
CA ALA A 48 3.09 9.20 -1.22
C ALA A 48 2.51 9.77 -2.53
N LEU A 49 1.48 9.12 -3.09
CA LEU A 49 0.83 9.60 -4.31
C LEU A 49 0.06 10.91 -4.10
N GLU A 50 -0.61 11.04 -2.96
CA GLU A 50 -1.29 12.28 -2.57
C GLU A 50 -0.28 13.42 -2.35
N THR A 51 0.83 13.15 -1.65
CA THR A 51 1.92 14.12 -1.43
C THR A 51 2.56 14.58 -2.74
N LEU A 52 2.70 13.68 -3.72
CA LEU A 52 3.23 14.03 -5.04
C LEU A 52 2.20 14.76 -5.92
N GLY A 53 0.92 14.82 -5.53
CA GLY A 53 -0.18 15.36 -6.35
C GLY A 53 -0.50 14.51 -7.59
N VAL A 54 -0.07 13.24 -7.60
CA VAL A 54 -0.19 12.31 -8.75
C VAL A 54 -1.37 11.34 -8.56
N SER A 55 -2.08 11.44 -7.43
CA SER A 55 -3.25 10.62 -7.10
C SER A 55 -4.36 10.66 -8.17
N ASP A 56 -4.53 11.79 -8.87
CA ASP A 56 -5.52 11.92 -9.95
C ASP A 56 -5.04 11.32 -11.30
N ILE A 57 -3.73 11.22 -11.49
CA ILE A 57 -3.12 10.77 -12.76
C ILE A 57 -3.14 9.23 -12.87
N ILE A 58 -3.07 8.51 -11.75
CA ILE A 58 -2.95 7.04 -11.73
C ILE A 58 -4.32 6.34 -11.72
N THR A 59 -5.41 7.04 -11.44
CA THR A 59 -6.75 6.48 -11.66
C THR A 59 -6.96 6.37 -13.17
N PRO A 60 -6.96 5.17 -13.80
CA PRO A 60 -7.33 5.08 -15.20
C PRO A 60 -8.79 5.52 -15.27
N ASN A 61 -9.02 6.68 -15.87
CA ASN A 61 -10.35 7.19 -16.11
C ASN A 61 -11.09 6.16 -16.96
N VAL A 62 -11.91 5.31 -16.32
CA VAL A 62 -12.69 4.26 -16.99
C VAL A 62 -13.64 4.89 -18.02
N ALA A 63 -13.99 6.18 -17.86
CA ALA A 63 -14.77 6.93 -18.82
C ALA A 63 -14.03 7.24 -20.14
N GLN A 64 -12.68 7.29 -20.16
CA GLN A 64 -11.92 7.56 -21.40
C GLN A 64 -11.75 6.34 -22.30
N ARG A 65 -12.03 5.12 -21.83
CA ARG A 65 -11.94 3.89 -22.64
C ARG A 65 -13.25 3.50 -23.33
N ALA A 66 -14.32 4.27 -23.10
CA ALA A 66 -15.65 4.01 -23.63
C ALA A 66 -16.08 5.05 -24.69
N GLN A 67 -15.14 5.79 -25.29
CA GLN A 67 -15.38 6.69 -26.43
C GLN A 67 -14.67 6.18 -27.68
#